data_AF-A0A2S7QZC0-F1
#
_entry.id   AF-A0A2S7QZC0-F1
#
_cell.length_a   1.000
_cell.length_b   1.000
_cell.length_c   1.000
_cell.angle_alpha   90.00
_cell.angle_beta   90.00
_cell.angle_gamma   90.00
#
_symmetry.space_group_name_H-M   'P 1'
#
loop_
_entity.id
_entity.type
_entity.pdbx_description
1 polymer ?
#
loop_
_entity_poly.entity_id
_entity_poly.type
_entity_poly.pdbx_seq_one_letter_code
_entity_poly.pdbx_strand_id
1 'polypeptide(L)'
;MEQTDLNFFNSIPWCADLLQDRDYIITPTFSREYKRSTEDSLFAETLKTPNTIQAALSLYRRPDNGAKAITEARMLLSLGSGMNGSPHALHGGLIAAVIDDAMGLLLTLNKDADGNPLTLSTVTAGLDVQYLKMVRTPQVVLVVVQLSERKGRKFYINGRIEDKQGVVLARAESLWIQIRTSKL
;
A
#
# COMPACT_ATOMS: atom_id res chain seq x y z
N MET A 1 -1.09 -6.59 -14.58
CA MET A 1 -0.13 -7.18 -13.62
C MET A 1 1.16 -7.47 -14.36
N GLU A 2 2.25 -6.79 -14.02
CA GLU A 2 3.54 -7.07 -14.66
C GLU A 2 4.04 -8.44 -14.15
N GLN A 3 4.04 -9.45 -15.02
CA GLN A 3 4.57 -10.79 -14.75
C GLN A 3 5.98 -10.74 -14.12
N THR A 4 6.74 -9.70 -14.44
CA THR A 4 8.06 -9.38 -13.90
C THR A 4 8.06 -9.21 -12.38
N ASP A 5 7.14 -8.42 -11.81
CA ASP A 5 7.09 -8.16 -10.36
C ASP A 5 6.72 -9.44 -9.59
N LEU A 6 5.78 -10.24 -10.13
CA LEU A 6 5.44 -11.54 -9.56
C LEU A 6 6.62 -12.51 -9.56
N ASN A 7 7.36 -12.59 -10.67
CA ASN A 7 8.55 -13.44 -10.77
C ASN A 7 9.65 -12.98 -9.80
N PHE A 8 9.85 -11.67 -9.65
CA PHE A 8 10.79 -11.10 -8.69
C PHE A 8 10.48 -11.56 -7.27
N PHE A 9 9.23 -11.39 -6.81
CA PHE A 9 8.87 -11.78 -5.45
C PHE A 9 8.81 -13.29 -5.23
N ASN A 10 8.43 -14.08 -6.24
CA ASN A 10 8.52 -15.55 -6.15
C ASN A 10 9.95 -16.08 -6.04
N SER A 11 10.95 -15.30 -6.48
CA SER A 11 12.37 -15.67 -6.29
C SER A 11 12.87 -15.48 -4.85
N ILE A 12 12.08 -14.82 -3.99
CA ILE A 12 12.41 -14.54 -2.60
C ILE A 12 11.55 -15.45 -1.69
N PRO A 13 12.14 -16.40 -0.94
CA PRO A 13 11.37 -17.46 -0.27
C PRO A 13 10.22 -16.97 0.62
N TRP A 14 10.47 -16.01 1.52
CA TRP A 14 9.44 -15.50 2.42
C TRP A 14 8.32 -14.73 1.70
N CYS A 15 8.62 -14.10 0.56
CA CYS A 15 7.60 -13.47 -0.28
C CYS A 15 6.79 -14.54 -1.02
N ALA A 16 7.44 -15.58 -1.53
CA ALA A 16 6.78 -16.71 -2.18
C ALA A 16 5.79 -17.42 -1.24
N ASP A 17 6.14 -17.55 0.05
CA ASP A 17 5.24 -18.11 1.07
C ASP A 17 3.99 -17.23 1.23
N LEU A 18 4.14 -15.90 1.31
CA LEU A 18 3.01 -14.96 1.36
C LEU A 18 2.14 -15.02 0.09
N LEU A 19 2.75 -15.25 -1.07
CA LEU A 19 2.05 -15.33 -2.36
C LEU A 19 1.29 -16.65 -2.55
N GLN A 20 1.65 -17.69 -1.79
CA GLN A 20 0.96 -18.97 -1.77
C GLN A 20 -0.20 -19.00 -0.76
N ASP A 21 -0.29 -18.00 0.11
CA ASP A 21 -1.38 -17.88 1.09
C ASP A 21 -2.72 -17.79 0.36
N ARG A 22 -3.52 -18.85 0.55
CA ARG A 22 -4.82 -18.97 -0.10
C ARG A 22 -5.80 -17.95 0.43
N ASP A 23 -5.59 -17.31 1.58
CA ASP A 23 -6.48 -16.27 2.08
C ASP A 23 -6.31 -14.94 1.34
N TYR A 24 -5.27 -14.80 0.50
CA TYR A 24 -5.00 -13.58 -0.25
C TYR A 24 -5.21 -13.76 -1.75
N ILE A 25 -5.57 -12.66 -2.41
CA ILE A 25 -5.72 -12.57 -3.85
C ILE A 25 -4.75 -11.50 -4.35
N ILE A 26 -3.95 -11.85 -5.35
CA ILE A 26 -3.02 -10.91 -5.99
C ILE A 26 -3.84 -9.93 -6.85
N THR A 27 -3.48 -8.65 -6.78
CA THR A 27 -4.12 -7.56 -7.52
C THR A 27 -3.06 -6.64 -8.13
N PRO A 28 -3.38 -5.87 -9.19
CA PRO A 28 -2.49 -4.81 -9.62
C PRO A 28 -2.19 -3.82 -8.50
N THR A 29 -0.96 -3.30 -8.48
CA THR A 29 -0.60 -2.13 -7.68
C THR A 29 -1.00 -0.88 -8.48
N PHE A 30 -2.25 -0.45 -8.37
CA PHE A 30 -2.85 0.55 -9.27
C PHE A 30 -2.12 1.90 -9.31
N SER A 31 -1.42 2.29 -8.25
CA SER A 31 -0.59 3.50 -8.16
C SER A 31 0.71 3.41 -8.99
N ARG A 32 1.10 2.21 -9.43
CA ARG A 32 2.29 1.97 -10.27
C ARG A 32 1.99 1.96 -11.77
N GLU A 33 0.72 2.13 -12.15
CA GLU A 33 0.29 2.16 -13.55
C GLU A 33 0.30 3.60 -14.05
N TYR A 34 0.95 3.84 -15.19
CA TYR A 34 0.97 5.17 -15.81
C TYR A 34 -0.43 5.61 -16.19
N LYS A 35 -0.78 6.86 -15.86
CA LYS A 35 -2.09 7.44 -16.13
C LYS A 35 -1.92 8.77 -16.85
N ARG A 36 -2.69 8.97 -17.92
CA ARG A 36 -2.65 10.20 -18.72
C ARG A 36 -3.06 11.45 -17.94
N SER A 37 -3.88 11.28 -16.91
CA SER A 37 -4.32 12.34 -16.00
C SER A 37 -3.28 12.68 -14.93
N THR A 38 -2.09 12.07 -14.97
CA THR A 38 -0.90 12.36 -14.14
C THR A 38 -1.00 12.03 -12.66
N GLU A 39 -2.14 11.51 -12.22
CA GLU A 39 -2.30 10.92 -10.90
C GLU A 39 -1.32 9.75 -10.72
N ASP A 40 -0.86 9.58 -9.48
CA ASP A 40 0.13 8.58 -9.07
C ASP A 40 1.51 8.66 -9.74
N SER A 41 1.83 9.73 -10.48
CA SER A 41 3.15 9.94 -11.12
C SER A 41 4.34 9.81 -10.14
N LEU A 42 4.13 10.05 -8.84
CA LEU A 42 5.13 9.74 -7.81
C LEU A 42 5.50 8.24 -7.81
N PHE A 43 4.52 7.34 -7.80
CA PHE A 43 4.74 5.88 -7.74
C PHE A 43 4.89 5.22 -9.11
N ALA A 44 4.16 5.70 -10.12
CA ALA A 44 4.17 5.16 -11.47
C ALA A 44 5.43 5.54 -12.25
N GLU A 45 6.08 6.66 -11.91
CA GLU A 45 7.24 7.18 -12.64
C GLU A 45 8.43 7.44 -11.71
N THR A 46 8.31 8.38 -10.78
CA THR A 46 9.44 8.88 -9.97
C THR A 46 10.07 7.77 -9.12
N LEU A 47 9.23 6.93 -8.49
CA LEU A 47 9.64 5.83 -7.65
C LEU A 47 9.71 4.49 -8.38
N LYS A 48 9.48 4.45 -9.71
CA LYS A 48 9.55 3.22 -10.52
C LYS A 48 10.89 3.11 -11.25
N THR A 49 11.98 2.96 -10.51
CA THR A 49 13.33 2.81 -11.07
C THR A 49 14.11 1.67 -10.40
N PRO A 50 15.20 1.16 -11.00
CA PRO A 50 16.05 0.15 -10.36
C PRO A 50 16.66 0.58 -9.01
N ASN A 51 16.82 1.89 -8.78
CA ASN A 51 17.44 2.43 -7.56
C ASN A 51 16.41 2.94 -6.52
N THR A 52 15.13 3.02 -6.87
CA THR A 52 14.03 3.45 -5.99
C THR A 52 13.17 2.25 -5.61
N ILE A 53 11.94 2.12 -6.12
CA ILE A 53 11.11 0.93 -5.94
C ILE A 53 11.13 0.11 -7.24
N GLN A 54 12.01 -0.88 -7.29
CA GLN A 54 12.17 -1.70 -8.51
C GLN A 54 10.91 -2.52 -8.79
N ALA A 55 10.41 -3.22 -7.78
CA ALA A 55 9.26 -4.13 -7.88
C ALA A 55 8.23 -3.81 -6.79
N ALA A 56 6.94 -3.88 -7.15
CA ALA A 56 5.84 -3.70 -6.21
C ALA A 56 4.67 -4.62 -6.55
N LEU A 57 4.20 -5.41 -5.58
CA LEU A 57 3.10 -6.34 -5.78
C LEU A 57 2.08 -6.23 -4.67
N SER A 58 0.80 -6.11 -5.05
CA SER A 58 -0.30 -5.91 -4.13
C SER A 58 -1.12 -7.17 -3.97
N LEU A 59 -1.63 -7.39 -2.76
CA LEU A 59 -2.56 -8.45 -2.42
C LEU A 59 -3.67 -7.89 -1.55
N TYR A 60 -4.81 -8.58 -1.52
CA TYR A 60 -5.85 -8.29 -0.56
C TYR A 60 -6.43 -9.57 0.02
N ARG A 61 -6.89 -9.47 1.26
CA ARG A 61 -7.52 -10.61 1.92
C ARG A 61 -8.85 -10.90 1.23
N ARG A 62 -9.05 -12.16 0.84
CA ARG A 62 -10.32 -12.62 0.28
C ARG A 62 -11.43 -12.30 1.29
N PRO A 63 -12.52 -11.62 0.87
CA PRO A 63 -13.67 -11.43 1.73
C PRO A 63 -14.26 -12.76 2.16
N ASP A 64 -14.67 -12.87 3.42
CA ASP A 64 -15.46 -14.01 3.89
C ASP A 64 -16.75 -14.14 3.07
N ASN A 65 -17.31 -15.35 3.01
CA ASN A 65 -18.56 -15.59 2.28
C ASN A 65 -19.67 -14.65 2.77
N GLY A 66 -20.12 -13.75 1.88
CA GLY A 66 -21.16 -12.76 2.18
C GLY A 66 -20.66 -11.42 2.72
N ALA A 67 -19.37 -11.27 3.04
CA ALA A 67 -18.77 -9.99 3.37
C ALA A 67 -18.64 -9.12 2.11
N LYS A 68 -19.12 -7.89 2.19
CA LYS A 68 -19.08 -6.93 1.07
C LYS A 68 -17.79 -6.11 0.99
N ALA A 69 -17.03 -6.04 2.09
CA ALA A 69 -15.88 -5.16 2.21
C ALA A 69 -14.58 -5.96 2.30
N ILE A 70 -13.57 -5.50 1.55
CA ILE A 70 -12.20 -5.94 1.71
C ILE A 70 -11.62 -5.17 2.90
N THR A 71 -11.22 -5.90 3.94
CA THR A 71 -10.80 -5.30 5.22
C THR A 71 -9.29 -5.20 5.36
N GLU A 72 -8.51 -5.94 4.58
CA GLU A 72 -7.05 -5.93 4.63
C GLU A 72 -6.47 -5.96 3.23
N ALA A 73 -5.45 -5.12 3.00
CA ALA A 73 -4.61 -5.14 1.82
C ALA A 73 -3.13 -5.16 2.22
N ARG A 74 -2.31 -5.71 1.34
CA ARG A 74 -0.88 -5.89 1.52
C ARG A 74 -0.14 -5.40 0.28
N MET A 75 1.06 -4.86 0.48
CA MET A 75 1.95 -4.47 -0.60
C MET A 75 3.37 -4.93 -0.30
N LEU A 76 3.92 -5.79 -1.16
CA LEU A 76 5.33 -6.13 -1.17
C LEU A 76 6.10 -5.08 -1.97
N LEU A 77 7.15 -4.53 -1.39
CA LEU A 77 7.97 -3.47 -2.01
C LEU A 77 9.45 -3.79 -1.93
N SER A 78 10.13 -3.70 -3.07
CA SER A 78 11.60 -3.73 -3.14
C SER A 78 12.15 -2.31 -3.00
N LEU A 79 12.74 -1.98 -1.86
CA LEU A 79 13.27 -0.67 -1.53
C LEU A 79 14.76 -0.57 -1.87
N GLY A 80 15.13 0.34 -2.78
CA GLY A 80 16.49 0.69 -3.14
C GLY A 80 17.04 1.90 -2.36
N SER A 81 18.31 2.24 -2.60
CA SER A 81 19.03 3.30 -1.87
C SER A 81 18.79 4.72 -2.38
N GLY A 82 18.13 4.88 -3.54
CA GLY A 82 17.81 6.19 -4.14
C GLY A 82 16.78 7.01 -3.36
N MET A 83 16.31 6.50 -2.23
CA MET A 83 15.26 7.08 -1.39
C MET A 83 15.73 7.32 0.05
N ASN A 84 17.05 7.33 0.26
CA ASN A 84 17.63 7.42 1.60
C ASN A 84 17.54 8.83 2.18
N GLY A 85 17.19 8.91 3.47
CA GLY A 85 17.29 10.16 4.24
C GLY A 85 18.54 10.23 5.12
N SER A 86 19.12 9.08 5.45
CA SER A 86 20.41 8.96 6.13
C SER A 86 21.14 7.71 5.61
N PRO A 87 22.42 7.48 5.95
CA PRO A 87 23.17 6.34 5.43
C PRO A 87 22.44 5.02 5.61
N HIS A 88 22.12 4.36 4.48
CA HIS A 88 21.44 3.07 4.42
C HIS A 88 20.04 3.02 5.05
N ALA A 89 19.33 4.16 5.15
CA ALA A 89 18.00 4.24 5.75
C ALA A 89 17.02 5.03 4.87
N LEU A 90 15.86 4.43 4.61
CA LEU A 90 14.76 5.03 3.87
C LEU A 90 14.33 6.35 4.55
N HIS A 91 14.14 7.40 3.75
CA HIS A 91 13.70 8.69 4.26
C HIS A 91 12.33 8.57 4.95
N GLY A 92 12.14 9.23 6.10
CA GLY A 92 10.90 9.16 6.87
C GLY A 92 9.66 9.57 6.07
N GLY A 93 9.78 10.59 5.21
CA GLY A 93 8.71 10.97 4.28
C GLY A 93 8.31 9.87 3.28
N LEU A 94 9.25 9.00 2.86
CA LEU A 94 8.92 7.88 1.97
C LEU A 94 8.23 6.74 2.71
N ILE A 95 8.57 6.51 3.98
CA ILE A 95 7.83 5.58 4.85
C ILE A 95 6.37 6.04 4.95
N ALA A 96 6.13 7.33 5.21
CA ALA A 96 4.78 7.87 5.29
C ALA A 96 4.02 7.76 3.95
N ALA A 97 4.65 8.14 2.83
CA ALA A 97 4.06 8.07 1.51
C ALA A 97 3.67 6.64 1.10
N VAL A 98 4.54 5.66 1.37
CA VAL A 98 4.28 4.24 1.07
C VAL A 98 3.11 3.70 1.88
N ILE A 99 2.98 4.09 3.15
CA ILE A 99 1.86 3.67 3.98
C ILE A 99 0.55 4.31 3.47
N ASP A 100 0.56 5.59 3.14
CA ASP A 100 -0.59 6.30 2.57
C ASP A 100 -1.06 5.67 1.24
N ASP A 101 -0.11 5.33 0.34
CA ASP A 101 -0.41 4.64 -0.92
C ASP A 101 -1.05 3.26 -0.71
N ALA A 102 -0.53 2.48 0.24
CA ALA A 102 -1.13 1.19 0.61
C ALA A 102 -2.55 1.35 1.19
N MET A 103 -2.81 2.40 1.97
CA MET A 103 -4.16 2.71 2.47
C MET A 103 -5.11 3.11 1.33
N GLY A 104 -4.61 3.88 0.34
CA GLY A 104 -5.33 4.21 -0.88
C GLY A 104 -5.66 2.99 -1.74
N LEU A 105 -4.76 2.00 -1.81
CA LEU A 105 -5.04 0.70 -2.44
C LEU A 105 -6.26 0.01 -1.78
N LEU A 106 -6.33 -0.01 -0.44
CA LEU A 106 -7.47 -0.61 0.27
C LEU A 106 -8.80 0.09 -0.08
N LEU A 107 -8.78 1.41 -0.25
CA LEU A 107 -9.94 2.17 -0.71
C LEU A 107 -10.26 1.89 -2.18
N THR A 108 -9.26 1.72 -3.04
CA THR A 108 -9.45 1.36 -4.46
C THR A 108 -10.14 0.01 -4.62
N LEU A 109 -9.79 -0.95 -3.75
CA LEU A 109 -10.36 -2.30 -3.76
C LEU A 109 -11.82 -2.34 -3.30
N ASN A 110 -12.27 -1.34 -2.55
CA ASN A 110 -13.64 -1.24 -2.07
C ASN A 110 -14.48 -0.29 -2.94
N LYS A 111 -15.78 -0.57 -3.06
CA LYS A 111 -16.70 0.20 -3.91
C LYS A 111 -17.71 1.00 -3.10
N ASP A 112 -18.11 2.15 -3.64
CA ASP A 112 -19.27 2.92 -3.14
C ASP A 112 -20.60 2.31 -3.61
N ALA A 113 -21.71 3.01 -3.32
CA ALA A 113 -23.05 2.56 -3.67
C ALA A 113 -23.29 2.49 -5.19
N ASP A 114 -22.55 3.27 -5.97
CA ASP A 114 -22.64 3.35 -7.43
C ASP A 114 -21.67 2.36 -8.10
N GLY A 115 -20.91 1.60 -7.31
CA GLY A 115 -19.95 0.60 -7.79
C GLY A 115 -18.58 1.17 -8.16
N ASN A 116 -18.32 2.44 -7.85
CA ASN A 116 -17.04 3.11 -8.12
C ASN A 116 -16.04 2.85 -6.99
N PRO A 117 -14.72 2.80 -7.29
CA PRO A 117 -13.70 2.72 -6.26
C PRO A 117 -13.82 3.85 -5.24
N LEU A 118 -13.77 3.55 -3.94
CA LEU A 118 -13.89 4.57 -2.89
C LEU A 118 -12.79 5.64 -3.00
N THR A 119 -11.62 5.27 -3.50
CA THR A 119 -10.49 6.20 -3.69
C THR A 119 -10.81 7.39 -4.60
N LEU A 120 -11.80 7.28 -5.50
CA LEU A 120 -12.17 8.38 -6.40
C LEU A 120 -12.86 9.54 -5.67
N SER A 121 -13.46 9.27 -4.52
CA SER A 121 -14.20 10.25 -3.73
C SER A 121 -13.68 10.40 -2.32
N THR A 122 -12.57 9.74 -1.97
CA THR A 122 -12.05 9.69 -0.60
C THR A 122 -10.65 10.26 -0.55
N VAL A 123 -10.41 11.18 0.38
CA VAL A 123 -9.10 11.83 0.57
C VAL A 123 -8.55 11.58 1.97
N THR A 124 -7.23 11.58 2.10
CA THR A 124 -6.54 11.56 3.40
C THR A 124 -6.83 12.84 4.16
N ALA A 125 -7.46 12.73 5.33
CA ALA A 125 -7.74 13.86 6.22
C ALA A 125 -6.75 13.93 7.40
N GLY A 126 -6.11 12.81 7.74
CA GLY A 126 -5.05 12.75 8.74
C GLY A 126 -4.27 11.45 8.65
N LEU A 127 -2.98 11.53 8.95
CA LEU A 127 -2.05 10.40 8.97
C LEU A 127 -1.05 10.62 10.11
N ASP A 128 -1.11 9.76 11.14
CA ASP A 128 -0.14 9.72 12.25
C ASP A 128 0.80 8.55 12.02
N VAL A 129 2.11 8.80 11.91
CA VAL A 129 3.13 7.77 11.64
C VAL A 129 4.12 7.70 12.80
N GLN A 130 4.33 6.48 13.29
CA GLN A 130 5.28 6.18 14.35
C GLN A 130 6.41 5.31 13.81
N TYR A 131 7.62 5.86 13.84
CA TYR A 131 8.86 5.24 13.36
C TYR A 131 9.49 4.42 14.51
N LEU A 132 9.29 3.11 14.49
CA LEU A 132 9.69 2.23 15.59
C LEU A 132 11.13 1.75 15.45
N LYS A 133 11.53 1.42 14.21
CA LYS A 133 12.87 0.94 13.84
C LYS A 133 13.26 1.49 12.48
N MET A 134 14.56 1.54 12.23
CA MET A 134 15.11 1.97 10.95
C MET A 134 14.65 1.04 9.82
N VAL A 135 14.03 1.61 8.78
CA VAL A 135 13.80 0.93 7.50
C VAL A 135 15.09 1.01 6.69
N ARG A 136 15.89 -0.05 6.73
CA ARG A 136 17.16 -0.14 5.98
C ARG A 136 16.93 -0.14 4.46
N THR A 137 17.95 0.24 3.70
CA THR A 137 18.00 0.06 2.25
C THR A 137 19.37 -0.47 1.80
N PRO A 138 19.43 -1.34 0.79
CA PRO A 138 18.29 -1.97 0.11
C PRO A 138 17.65 -3.08 0.95
N GLN A 139 16.33 -3.27 0.82
CA GLN A 139 15.63 -4.44 1.37
C GLN A 139 14.25 -4.61 0.74
N VAL A 140 13.60 -5.77 0.95
CA VAL A 140 12.18 -5.96 0.67
C VAL A 140 11.38 -5.86 1.97
N VAL A 141 10.24 -5.16 1.92
CA VAL A 141 9.31 -5.01 3.05
C VAL A 141 7.91 -5.42 2.65
N LEU A 142 7.09 -5.74 3.66
CA LEU A 142 5.65 -5.90 3.54
C LEU A 142 4.95 -4.72 4.19
N VAL A 143 4.12 -4.00 3.44
CA VAL A 143 3.18 -3.02 3.98
C VAL A 143 1.85 -3.72 4.18
N VAL A 144 1.29 -3.66 5.38
CA VAL A 144 -0.04 -4.22 5.69
C VAL A 144 -0.95 -3.09 6.16
N VAL A 145 -2.13 -2.98 5.54
CA VAL A 145 -3.16 -2.02 5.93
C VAL A 145 -4.47 -2.71 6.21
N GLN A 146 -5.21 -2.19 7.18
CA GLN A 146 -6.48 -2.76 7.63
C GLN A 146 -7.50 -1.67 7.92
N LEU A 147 -8.71 -1.83 7.38
CA LEU A 147 -9.86 -1.01 7.72
C LEU A 147 -10.29 -1.35 9.15
N SER A 148 -10.04 -0.44 10.08
CA SER A 148 -10.37 -0.63 11.50
C SER A 148 -11.82 -0.24 11.79
N GLU A 149 -12.30 0.84 11.17
CA GLU A 149 -13.66 1.33 11.40
C GLU A 149 -14.18 2.17 10.22
N ARG A 150 -15.50 2.08 9.97
CA ARG A 150 -16.21 3.02 9.11
C ARG A 150 -17.34 3.71 9.88
N LYS A 151 -17.30 5.04 9.96
CA LYS A 151 -18.36 5.87 10.55
C LYS A 151 -18.94 6.82 9.50
N GLY A 152 -19.98 6.34 8.79
CA GLY A 152 -20.59 7.08 7.69
C GLY A 152 -19.59 7.33 6.54
N ARG A 153 -19.15 8.59 6.42
CA ARG A 153 -18.17 9.04 5.40
C ARG A 153 -16.71 8.98 5.87
N LYS A 154 -16.48 8.58 7.13
CA LYS A 154 -15.14 8.48 7.73
C LYS A 154 -14.67 7.03 7.69
N PHE A 155 -13.46 6.81 7.19
CA PHE A 155 -12.78 5.53 7.18
C PHE A 155 -11.52 5.66 8.03
N TYR A 156 -11.38 4.77 9.01
CA TYR A 156 -10.20 4.68 9.85
C TYR A 156 -9.40 3.48 9.36
N ILE A 157 -8.15 3.70 8.97
CA ILE A 157 -7.28 2.67 8.40
C ILE A 157 -5.98 2.66 9.18
N ASN A 158 -5.61 1.47 9.67
CA ASN A 158 -4.34 1.23 10.33
C ASN A 158 -3.35 0.64 9.33
N GLY A 159 -2.09 1.05 9.41
CA GLY A 159 -1.02 0.57 8.54
C GLY A 159 0.24 0.20 9.31
N ARG A 160 1.03 -0.71 8.75
CA ARG A 160 2.35 -1.05 9.28
C ARG A 160 3.29 -1.53 8.18
N ILE A 161 4.58 -1.30 8.39
CA ILE A 161 5.66 -1.84 7.57
C ILE A 161 6.38 -2.91 8.37
N GLU A 162 6.52 -4.10 7.79
CA GLU A 162 7.18 -5.26 8.35
C GLU A 162 8.42 -5.63 7.53
N ASP A 163 9.47 -6.11 8.20
CA ASP A 163 10.59 -6.78 7.53
C ASP A 163 10.31 -8.27 7.25
N LYS A 164 11.28 -8.95 6.65
CA LYS A 164 11.22 -10.40 6.38
C LYS A 164 11.10 -11.31 7.61
N GLN A 165 11.22 -10.77 8.84
CA GLN A 165 11.00 -11.49 10.10
C GLN A 165 9.62 -11.18 10.71
N GLY A 166 8.80 -10.33 10.06
CA GLY A 166 7.55 -9.83 10.63
C GLY A 166 7.76 -8.75 11.70
N VAL A 167 8.96 -8.18 11.82
CA VAL A 167 9.22 -7.10 12.78
C VAL A 167 8.62 -5.81 12.24
N VAL A 168 7.73 -5.20 13.02
CA VAL A 168 7.15 -3.90 12.68
C VAL A 168 8.21 -2.79 12.80
N LEU A 169 8.49 -2.14 11.67
CA LEU A 169 9.46 -1.05 11.55
C LEU A 169 8.80 0.33 11.71
N ALA A 170 7.58 0.47 11.19
CA ALA A 170 6.75 1.66 11.35
C ALA A 170 5.28 1.25 11.43
N ARG A 171 4.47 2.04 12.15
CA ARG A 171 3.01 1.91 12.20
C ARG A 171 2.35 3.25 11.93
N ALA A 172 1.13 3.23 11.43
CA ALA A 172 0.34 4.44 11.23
C ALA A 172 -1.14 4.22 11.50
N GLU A 173 -1.80 5.29 11.91
CA GLU A 173 -3.25 5.41 11.99
C GLU A 173 -3.68 6.55 11.07
N SER A 174 -4.77 6.37 10.34
CA SER A 174 -5.25 7.37 9.38
C SER A 174 -6.75 7.58 9.46
N LEU A 175 -7.16 8.80 9.09
CA LEU A 175 -8.54 9.17 8.85
C LEU A 175 -8.69 9.58 7.39
N TRP A 176 -9.62 8.94 6.71
CA TRP A 176 -9.99 9.22 5.33
C TRP A 176 -11.44 9.68 5.26
N ILE A 177 -11.72 10.69 4.43
CA ILE A 177 -13.05 11.29 4.32
C ILE A 177 -13.57 11.18 2.89
N GLN A 178 -14.72 10.53 2.73
CA GLN A 178 -15.45 10.53 1.48
C GLN A 178 -16.16 11.87 1.26
N ILE A 179 -15.74 12.61 0.22
CA ILE A 179 -16.28 13.89 -0.21
C ILE A 179 -17.58 13.63 -0.98
N ARG A 180 -18.59 14.48 -0.75
CA ARG A 180 -19.81 14.48 -1.57
C ARG A 180 -19.57 15.32 -2.80
N THR A 181 -19.96 14.81 -3.97
CA THR A 181 -19.73 15.37 -5.30
C THR A 181 -20.23 16.83 -5.48
N SER A 182 -21.06 17.35 -4.58
CA SER A 182 -21.55 18.74 -4.61
C SER A 182 -20.52 19.81 -4.18
N LYS A 183 -19.25 19.45 -3.96
CA LYS A 183 -18.20 20.36 -3.45
C LYS A 183 -16.84 20.19 -4.14
N LEU A 184 -16.79 19.56 -5.32
CA LEU A 184 -15.61 19.53 -6.18
C LEU A 184 -15.82 20.50 -7.35
#